data_AF-A0A2S5MDG9-F1
#
_entry.id   AF-A0A2S5MDG9-F1
#
_cell.length_a   1.000
_cell.length_b   1.000
_cell.length_c   1.000
_cell.angle_alpha   90.00
_cell.angle_beta   90.00
_cell.angle_gamma   90.00
#
_symmetry.space_group_name_H-M   'P 1'
#
loop_
_entity.id
_entity.type
_entity.pdbx_description
1 polymer ?
#
loop_
_entity_poly.entity_id
_entity_poly.type
_entity_poly.pdbx_seq_one_letter_code
_entity_poly.pdbx_strand_id
1 'polypeptide(L)'
;MTAALNITDVPSVRPEHLYMPMRHLIAQGRGLALLNGLSDHDLRDLDSEIWAGFADQPELRLAVSLRFRALLHVFGARRLKNLLLRRGFKLIAMAIAHAATQRLNTNYGFSAQRFVAALDIAPARGIARNTYDTQLPLAA
;
A
#
# COMPACT_ATOMS: atom_id res chain seq x y z
N MET A 1 -7.61 -19.80 -22.43
CA MET A 1 -8.63 -19.17 -21.57
C MET A 1 -8.32 -17.68 -21.48
N THR A 2 -8.93 -16.87 -22.33
CA THR A 2 -8.69 -15.42 -22.40
C THR A 2 -9.39 -14.78 -21.20
N ALA A 3 -8.66 -14.54 -20.12
CA ALA A 3 -9.18 -13.72 -19.03
C ALA A 3 -9.47 -12.34 -19.62
N ALA A 4 -10.74 -11.96 -19.72
CA ALA A 4 -11.15 -10.64 -20.17
C ALA A 4 -10.36 -9.60 -19.36
N LEU A 5 -9.44 -8.90 -20.02
CA LEU A 5 -8.72 -7.76 -19.47
C LEU A 5 -9.79 -6.73 -19.11
N ASN A 6 -10.03 -6.57 -17.81
CA ASN A 6 -10.88 -5.49 -17.35
C ASN A 6 -10.09 -4.19 -17.54
N ILE A 7 -10.44 -3.42 -18.57
CA ILE A 7 -9.82 -2.12 -18.88
C ILE A 7 -9.94 -1.11 -17.74
N THR A 8 -10.81 -1.37 -16.75
CA THR A 8 -11.00 -0.52 -15.56
C THR A 8 -10.14 -0.96 -14.36
N ASP A 9 -9.33 -2.01 -14.51
CA ASP A 9 -8.43 -2.44 -13.44
C ASP A 9 -7.13 -1.64 -13.46
N VAL A 10 -6.74 -1.10 -12.30
CA VAL A 10 -5.44 -0.43 -12.15
C VAL A 10 -4.33 -1.48 -12.13
N PRO A 11 -3.21 -1.28 -12.86
CA PRO A 11 -2.07 -2.20 -12.86
C PRO A 11 -1.53 -2.47 -11.46
N SER A 12 -1.07 -3.70 -11.23
CA SER A 12 -0.36 -4.06 -9.99
C SER A 12 0.98 -3.34 -9.93
N VAL A 13 1.43 -3.04 -8.70
CA VAL A 13 2.70 -2.36 -8.46
C VAL A 13 3.55 -3.18 -7.50
N ARG A 14 4.83 -2.85 -7.38
CA ARG A 14 5.67 -3.43 -6.34
C ARG A 14 5.33 -2.80 -4.98
N PRO A 15 5.35 -3.55 -3.87
CA PRO A 15 5.12 -3.00 -2.53
C PRO A 15 6.06 -1.82 -2.21
N GLU A 16 7.30 -1.88 -2.69
CA GLU A 16 8.30 -0.81 -2.62
C GLU A 16 7.78 0.55 -3.11
N HIS A 17 6.98 0.56 -4.18
CA HIS A 17 6.43 1.79 -4.73
C HIS A 17 5.37 2.43 -3.81
N LEU A 18 4.66 1.61 -3.03
CA LEU A 18 3.66 2.07 -2.05
C LEU A 18 4.28 2.40 -0.68
N TYR A 19 5.47 1.88 -0.38
CA TYR A 19 6.21 2.28 0.82
C TYR A 19 6.68 3.74 0.75
N MET A 20 6.98 4.28 -0.44
CA MET A 20 7.39 5.67 -0.60
C MET A 20 6.33 6.66 -0.06
N PRO A 21 5.08 6.69 -0.56
CA PRO A 21 4.06 7.60 -0.05
C PRO A 21 3.69 7.30 1.42
N MET A 22 3.77 6.04 1.86
CA MET A 22 3.59 5.69 3.27
C MET A 22 4.67 6.32 4.17
N ARG A 23 5.94 6.25 3.75
CA ARG A 23 7.07 6.85 4.49
C ARG A 23 6.93 8.36 4.57
N HIS A 24 6.51 9.01 3.48
CA HIS A 24 6.26 10.44 3.47
C HIS A 24 5.22 10.83 4.53
N LEU A 25 4.08 10.14 4.60
CA LEU A 25 3.05 10.40 5.63
C LEU A 25 3.57 10.16 7.06
N ILE A 26 4.33 9.09 7.27
CA ILE A 26 4.91 8.80 8.60
C ILE A 26 5.90 9.88 9.01
N ALA A 27 6.79 10.31 8.10
CA ALA A 27 7.80 11.33 8.36
C ALA A 27 7.17 12.68 8.74
N GLN A 28 6.00 13.00 8.19
CA GLN A 28 5.24 14.21 8.53
C GLN A 28 4.39 14.07 9.80
N GLY A 29 4.51 12.98 10.55
CA GLY A 29 3.69 12.71 11.74
C GLY A 29 2.22 12.40 11.42
N ARG A 30 1.88 12.18 10.15
CA ARG A 30 0.52 11.91 9.65
C ARG A 30 0.14 10.43 9.72
N GLY A 31 0.92 9.60 10.43
CA GLY A 31 0.63 8.17 10.59
C GLY A 31 -0.72 7.87 11.26
N LEU A 32 -1.19 8.73 12.18
CA LEU A 32 -2.54 8.62 12.76
C LEU A 32 -3.64 9.12 11.81
N ALA A 33 -3.32 10.05 10.90
CA ALA A 33 -4.25 10.52 9.87
C ALA A 33 -4.61 9.40 8.89
N LEU A 34 -3.76 8.37 8.72
CA LEU A 34 -4.13 7.13 8.02
C LEU A 34 -5.42 6.53 8.58
N LEU A 35 -5.61 6.60 9.90
CA LEU A 35 -6.80 6.04 10.56
C LEU A 35 -7.96 7.02 10.46
N ASN A 36 -7.73 8.31 10.63
CA ASN A 36 -8.84 9.26 10.73
C ASN A 36 -9.27 9.86 9.39
N GLY A 37 -8.55 9.52 8.31
CA GLY A 37 -8.65 10.22 7.03
C GLY A 37 -7.65 11.36 6.97
N LEU A 38 -7.16 11.61 5.75
CA LEU A 38 -6.28 12.74 5.45
C LEU A 38 -7.14 13.94 5.06
N SER A 39 -6.68 15.15 5.38
CA SER A 39 -7.31 16.36 4.86
C SER A 39 -7.04 16.51 3.36
N ASP A 40 -7.85 17.32 2.67
CA ASP A 40 -7.62 17.61 1.25
C ASP A 40 -6.25 18.24 0.99
N HIS A 41 -5.74 19.05 1.94
CA HIS A 41 -4.40 19.59 1.88
C HIS A 41 -3.35 18.47 1.91
N ASP A 42 -3.45 17.57 2.89
CA ASP A 42 -2.50 16.45 3.02
C ASP A 42 -2.53 15.52 1.81
N LEU A 43 -3.72 15.33 1.20
CA LEU A 43 -3.87 14.56 -0.03
C LEU A 43 -3.16 15.23 -1.21
N ARG A 44 -3.24 16.56 -1.33
CA ARG A 44 -2.54 17.30 -2.40
C ARG A 44 -1.02 17.30 -2.22
N ASP A 45 -0.54 17.43 -0.98
CA ASP A 45 0.89 17.31 -0.66
C ASP A 45 1.42 15.94 -1.08
N LEU A 46 0.69 14.88 -0.69
CA LEU A 46 1.02 13.51 -0.99
C LEU A 46 0.99 13.23 -2.50
N ASP A 47 -0.02 13.73 -3.20
CA ASP A 47 -0.09 13.61 -4.66
C ASP A 47 1.13 14.31 -5.29
N SER A 48 1.49 15.52 -4.86
CA SER A 48 2.68 16.22 -5.37
C SER A 48 3.97 15.42 -5.17
N GLU A 49 4.14 14.78 -4.02
CA GLU A 49 5.28 13.91 -3.72
C GLU A 49 5.33 12.68 -4.65
N ILE A 50 4.20 11.98 -4.84
CA ILE A 50 4.10 10.84 -5.75
C ILE A 50 4.42 11.29 -7.19
N TRP A 51 3.96 12.48 -7.56
CA TRP A 51 4.18 13.00 -8.91
C TRP A 51 5.64 13.33 -9.19
N ALA A 52 6.37 13.84 -8.20
CA ALA A 52 7.81 14.06 -8.30
C ALA A 52 8.58 12.72 -8.29
N GLY A 53 8.24 11.79 -7.40
CA GLY A 53 8.98 10.53 -7.23
C GLY A 53 8.89 9.55 -8.40
N PHE A 54 7.89 9.69 -9.27
CA PHE A 54 7.68 8.85 -10.45
C PHE A 54 7.54 9.67 -11.75
N ALA A 55 8.22 10.82 -11.83
CA ALA A 55 8.11 11.75 -12.97
C ALA A 55 8.36 11.07 -14.33
N ASP A 56 9.35 10.19 -14.41
CA ASP A 56 9.76 9.51 -15.65
C ASP A 56 8.91 8.26 -15.99
N GLN A 57 7.96 7.89 -15.13
CA GLN A 57 7.17 6.66 -15.25
C GLN A 57 5.66 6.95 -15.10
N PRO A 58 5.01 7.54 -16.12
CA PRO A 58 3.66 8.08 -15.99
C PRO A 58 2.60 7.03 -15.65
N GLU A 59 2.70 5.82 -16.22
CA GLU A 59 1.77 4.71 -15.91
C GLU A 59 1.94 4.21 -14.48
N LEU A 60 3.20 4.04 -14.03
CA LEU A 60 3.50 3.63 -12.67
C LEU A 60 3.03 4.69 -11.67
N ARG A 61 3.27 5.97 -11.96
CA ARG A 61 2.82 7.10 -11.15
C ARG A 61 1.31 7.04 -10.93
N LEU A 62 0.53 6.91 -12.01
CA LEU A 62 -0.92 6.82 -11.92
C LEU A 62 -1.37 5.59 -11.12
N ALA A 63 -0.76 4.42 -11.38
CA ALA A 63 -1.07 3.21 -10.65
C ALA A 63 -0.78 3.35 -9.14
N VAL A 64 0.34 3.96 -8.78
CA VAL A 64 0.71 4.24 -7.38
C VAL A 64 -0.28 5.21 -6.74
N SER A 65 -0.59 6.35 -7.37
CA SER A 65 -1.55 7.33 -6.84
C SER A 65 -2.92 6.70 -6.58
N LEU A 66 -3.48 6.00 -7.57
CA LEU A 66 -4.81 5.38 -7.45
C LEU A 66 -4.84 4.29 -6.37
N ARG A 67 -3.84 3.42 -6.34
CA ARG A 67 -3.77 2.34 -5.35
C ARG A 67 -3.55 2.86 -3.95
N PHE A 68 -2.69 3.86 -3.80
CA PHE A 68 -2.44 4.45 -2.49
C PHE A 68 -3.66 5.20 -1.97
N ARG A 69 -4.37 5.92 -2.83
CA ARG A 69 -5.64 6.58 -2.46
C ARG A 69 -6.71 5.58 -2.06
N ALA A 70 -6.88 4.51 -2.82
CA ALA A 70 -7.77 3.42 -2.45
C ALA A 70 -7.37 2.76 -1.11
N LEU A 71 -6.07 2.60 -0.86
CA LEU A 71 -5.56 2.07 0.41
C LEU A 71 -5.91 2.98 1.59
N LEU A 72 -5.77 4.30 1.45
CA LEU A 72 -6.16 5.27 2.47
C LEU A 72 -7.65 5.17 2.82
N HIS A 73 -8.52 5.01 1.82
CA HIS A 73 -9.94 4.80 2.05
C HIS A 73 -10.23 3.54 2.88
N VAL A 74 -9.48 2.45 2.65
CA VAL A 74 -9.65 1.23 3.46
C VAL A 74 -9.17 1.44 4.90
N PHE A 75 -8.07 2.17 5.14
CA PHE A 75 -7.63 2.50 6.51
C PHE A 75 -8.62 3.38 7.27
N GLY A 76 -9.40 4.21 6.57
CA GLY A 76 -10.53 4.94 7.14
C GLY A 76 -11.67 4.04 7.64
N ALA A 77 -11.76 2.78 7.18
CA ALA A 77 -12.85 1.88 7.56
C ALA A 77 -12.71 1.35 9.01
N ARG A 78 -13.80 1.42 9.77
CA ARG A 78 -13.85 0.99 11.20
C ARG A 78 -13.28 -0.41 11.44
N ARG A 79 -13.54 -1.37 10.53
CA ARG A 79 -13.06 -2.75 10.66
C ARG A 79 -11.54 -2.85 10.57
N LEU A 80 -10.91 -2.08 9.66
CA LEU A 80 -9.46 -2.12 9.53
C LEU A 80 -8.78 -1.41 10.71
N LYS A 81 -9.36 -0.32 11.22
CA LYS A 81 -8.90 0.31 12.47
C LYS A 81 -8.89 -0.67 13.64
N ASN A 82 -9.99 -1.42 13.83
CA ASN A 82 -10.06 -2.43 14.88
C ASN A 82 -9.01 -3.54 14.70
N LEU A 83 -8.78 -4.00 13.47
CA LEU A 83 -7.75 -5.00 13.18
C LEU A 83 -6.34 -4.45 13.45
N LEU A 84 -6.09 -3.18 13.12
CA LEU A 84 -4.82 -2.52 13.39
C LEU A 84 -4.55 -2.39 14.89
N LEU A 85 -5.55 -1.98 15.68
CA LEU A 85 -5.42 -1.89 17.14
C LEU A 85 -5.12 -3.26 17.77
N ARG A 86 -5.59 -4.36 17.16
CA ARG A 86 -5.33 -5.74 17.63
C ARG A 86 -3.97 -6.27 17.20
N ARG A 87 -3.53 -6.03 15.95
CA ARG A 87 -2.28 -6.60 15.38
C ARG A 87 -1.08 -5.65 15.43
N GLY A 88 -1.30 -4.38 15.76
CA GLY A 88 -0.29 -3.33 15.74
C GLY A 88 0.20 -2.96 14.34
N PHE A 89 1.26 -2.15 14.28
CA PHE A 89 1.77 -1.55 13.05
C PHE A 89 2.24 -2.53 11.97
N LYS A 90 2.48 -3.81 12.32
CA LYS A 90 2.80 -4.87 11.34
C LYS A 90 1.69 -5.03 10.28
N LEU A 91 0.44 -4.69 10.62
CA LEU A 91 -0.68 -4.69 9.67
C LEU A 91 -0.44 -3.74 8.49
N ILE A 92 0.25 -2.61 8.71
CA ILE A 92 0.48 -1.62 7.64
C ILE A 92 1.33 -2.24 6.52
N ALA A 93 2.40 -2.95 6.87
CA ALA A 93 3.24 -3.62 5.89
C ALA A 93 2.46 -4.70 5.10
N MET A 94 1.60 -5.47 5.79
CA MET A 94 0.75 -6.47 5.14
C MET A 94 -0.31 -5.84 4.23
N ALA A 95 -0.91 -4.73 4.66
CA ALA A 95 -1.87 -3.96 3.87
C ALA A 95 -1.23 -3.41 2.60
N ILE A 96 -0.01 -2.87 2.70
CA ILE A 96 0.75 -2.39 1.53
C ILE A 96 1.04 -3.54 0.56
N ALA A 97 1.54 -4.67 1.05
CA ALA A 97 1.81 -5.83 0.22
C ALA A 97 0.53 -6.34 -0.47
N HIS A 98 -0.60 -6.34 0.23
CA HIS A 98 -1.89 -6.75 -0.33
C HIS A 98 -2.40 -5.76 -1.39
N ALA A 99 -2.36 -4.46 -1.11
CA ALA A 99 -2.76 -3.41 -2.03
C ALA A 99 -1.89 -3.37 -3.30
N ALA A 100 -0.61 -3.75 -3.20
CA ALA A 100 0.30 -3.82 -4.33
C ALA A 100 -0.17 -4.82 -5.40
N THR A 101 -0.75 -5.94 -4.99
CA THR A 101 -1.10 -7.06 -5.90
C THR A 101 -2.60 -7.27 -6.12
N GLN A 102 -3.46 -6.80 -5.22
CA GLN A 102 -4.90 -7.03 -5.31
C GLN A 102 -5.52 -6.29 -6.50
N ARG A 103 -6.46 -6.89 -7.23
CA ARG A 103 -7.20 -6.16 -8.28
C ARG A 103 -7.89 -4.93 -7.69
N LEU A 104 -7.70 -3.79 -8.35
CA LEU A 104 -8.29 -2.52 -7.98
C LEU A 104 -9.22 -2.06 -9.10
N ASN A 105 -10.51 -1.95 -8.80
CA ASN A 105 -11.50 -1.41 -9.71
C ASN A 105 -11.56 0.12 -9.53
N THR A 106 -11.41 0.89 -10.61
CA THR A 106 -11.41 2.36 -10.54
C THR A 106 -12.74 2.97 -10.07
N ASN A 107 -13.86 2.28 -10.27
CA ASN A 107 -15.19 2.78 -9.87
C ASN A 107 -15.46 2.60 -8.37
N TYR A 108 -14.90 1.55 -7.76
CA TYR A 108 -15.26 1.15 -6.38
C TYR A 108 -14.08 1.15 -5.40
N GLY A 109 -12.85 1.23 -5.89
CA GLY A 109 -11.66 1.10 -5.05
C GLY A 109 -11.45 -0.32 -4.53
N PHE A 110 -10.74 -0.46 -3.40
CA PHE A 110 -10.59 -1.73 -2.70
C PHE A 110 -11.83 -2.02 -1.85
N SER A 111 -12.33 -3.26 -1.89
CA SER A 111 -13.37 -3.72 -0.97
C SER A 111 -12.79 -3.89 0.44
N ALA A 112 -13.17 -3.01 1.37
CA ALA A 112 -12.68 -3.05 2.74
C ALA A 112 -12.97 -4.39 3.45
N GLN A 113 -14.11 -5.03 3.16
CA GLN A 113 -14.44 -6.34 3.72
C GLN A 113 -13.48 -7.44 3.25
N ARG A 114 -13.23 -7.50 1.93
CA ARG A 114 -12.28 -8.47 1.36
C ARG A 114 -10.86 -8.21 1.83
N PHE A 115 -10.49 -6.93 1.97
CA PHE A 115 -9.19 -6.51 2.45
C PHE A 115 -8.96 -6.95 3.90
N VAL A 116 -9.92 -6.71 4.79
CA VAL A 116 -9.86 -7.17 6.19
C VAL A 116 -9.80 -8.69 6.28
N ALA A 117 -10.63 -9.41 5.51
CA ALA A 117 -10.61 -10.88 5.50
C ALA A 117 -9.24 -11.42 5.05
N ALA A 118 -8.65 -10.84 4.00
CA ALA A 118 -7.33 -11.25 3.53
C ALA A 118 -6.23 -11.00 4.57
N LEU A 119 -6.27 -9.86 5.26
CA LEU A 119 -5.30 -9.52 6.30
C LEU A 119 -5.46 -10.32 7.60
N ASP A 120 -6.67 -10.77 7.90
CA ASP A 120 -6.93 -11.58 9.09
C ASP A 120 -6.48 -13.03 8.89
N ILE A 121 -6.63 -13.57 7.68
CA ILE A 121 -6.16 -14.92 7.33
C ILE A 121 -4.64 -14.92 7.05
N ALA A 122 -4.07 -13.78 6.64
CA ALA A 122 -2.64 -13.69 6.41
C ALA A 122 -1.86 -14.02 7.69
N PRO A 123 -0.98 -15.04 7.68
CA PRO A 123 -0.04 -15.24 8.77
C PRO A 123 0.83 -13.98 8.85
N ALA A 124 1.20 -13.57 10.06
CA ALA A 124 2.20 -12.53 10.28
C ALA A 124 3.58 -13.04 9.83
N ARG A 125 3.73 -13.37 8.55
CA ARG A 125 5.01 -13.70 7.94
C ARG A 125 5.80 -12.41 7.95
N GLY A 126 6.82 -12.40 8.80
CA GLY A 126 7.78 -11.32 8.89
C GLY A 126 8.21 -10.91 7.48
N ILE A 127 8.21 -9.60 7.27
CA ILE A 127 8.81 -8.88 6.15
C ILE A 127 10.06 -9.67 5.73
N ALA A 128 10.10 -10.08 4.46
CA ALA A 128 11.11 -10.94 3.90
C ALA A 128 12.51 -10.57 4.44
N ARG A 129 13.20 -11.59 4.96
CA ARG A 129 14.63 -11.52 5.32
C ARG A 129 15.38 -10.84 4.17
N ASN A 130 16.07 -9.78 4.54
CA ASN A 130 17.05 -9.07 3.74
C ASN A 130 18.00 -10.09 3.07
N THR A 131 17.88 -10.32 1.75
CA THR A 131 18.80 -11.18 0.97
C THR A 131 20.10 -10.44 0.63
N TYR A 132 20.73 -9.81 1.63
CA TYR A 132 22.09 -9.27 1.54
C TYR A 132 22.99 -9.87 2.62
N ASP A 133 22.78 -11.15 2.95
CA ASP A 133 23.66 -11.89 3.85
C ASP A 133 24.08 -13.20 3.19
N THR A 134 24.70 -13.09 2.01
CA THR A 134 25.47 -14.19 1.42
C THR A 134 26.53 -13.64 0.49
N GLN A 135 27.54 -12.98 1.08
CA GLN A 135 28.90 -12.94 0.51
C GLN A 135 29.88 -12.46 1.59
N LEU A 136 30.07 -13.31 2.60
CA LEU A 136 31.32 -13.37 3.35
C LEU A 136 32.13 -14.50 2.70
N PRO A 137 33.23 -14.22 1.99
CA PRO A 137 34.15 -15.28 1.60
C PRO A 137 34.76 -15.84 2.88
N LEU A 138 34.53 -17.14 3.09
CA LEU A 138 35.27 -17.93 4.07
C LEU A 138 36.76 -17.80 3.71
N ALA A 139 37.55 -17.35 4.67
CA ALA A 139 39.00 -17.43 4.60
C ALA A 139 39.43 -18.89 4.38
N ALA A 140 40.36 -19.08 3.46
CA ALA A 140 41.28 -20.21 3.41
C ALA A 140 42.69 -19.64 3.17
#